data_AF-A0A382IGE8-F1
#
_entry.id   AF-A0A382IGE8-F1
#
_cell.length_a   1.000
_cell.length_b   1.000
_cell.length_c   1.000
_cell.angle_alpha   90.00
_cell.angle_beta   90.00
_cell.angle_gamma   90.00
#
_symmetry.space_group_name_H-M   'P 1'
#
loop_
_entity.id
_entity.type
_entity.pdbx_description
1 polymer ?
#
loop_
_entity_poly.entity_id
_entity_poly.type
_entity_poly.pdbx_seq_one_letter_code
_entity_poly.pdbx_strand_id
1 'polypeptide(L)'
;VMLISIFTALIAGSIQDVLAEDITDILKPVPIKNSEYQFHLQVTLRDADGMLISVTETTNGYYIPHKITDKAFDYHFGKKEIVVVDNIKYEKVQFTEKYSVDLPLKLMFFIPGILEVSYGPETVLVDANIFQAFTPFVYLEENSVINTQWTIFRMLN
;
A
#
# COMPACT_ATOMS: atom_id res chain seq x y z
N VAL A 1 7.81 -8.98 53.18
CA VAL A 1 6.39 -8.91 52.76
C VAL A 1 6.11 -7.74 51.80
N MET A 2 6.75 -6.57 51.92
CA MET A 2 6.56 -5.43 50.99
C MET A 2 7.07 -5.63 49.54
N LEU A 3 8.05 -6.50 49.29
CA LEU A 3 8.67 -6.63 47.96
C LEU A 3 7.77 -7.42 46.98
N ILE A 4 7.01 -8.40 47.48
CA ILE A 4 6.09 -9.22 46.66
C ILE A 4 4.92 -8.37 46.14
N SER A 5 4.40 -7.44 46.96
CA SER A 5 3.30 -6.56 46.57
C SER A 5 3.69 -5.51 45.51
N ILE A 6 4.97 -5.14 45.42
CA ILE A 6 5.47 -4.25 44.36
C ILE A 6 5.54 -5.00 43.02
N PHE A 7 6.00 -6.26 43.02
CA PHE A 7 6.06 -7.07 41.80
C PHE A 7 4.67 -7.43 41.25
N THR A 8 3.67 -7.72 42.10
CA THR A 8 2.30 -7.98 41.61
C THR A 8 1.61 -6.72 41.08
N ALA A 9 1.85 -5.55 41.67
CA ALA A 9 1.35 -4.29 41.14
C ALA A 9 2.00 -3.92 39.79
N LEU A 10 3.30 -4.21 39.61
CA LEU A 10 3.99 -4.00 38.34
C LEU A 10 3.46 -4.91 37.23
N ILE A 11 3.13 -6.17 37.54
CA ILE A 11 2.54 -7.10 36.57
C ILE A 11 1.10 -6.70 36.22
N ALA A 12 0.30 -6.23 37.18
CA ALA A 12 -1.05 -5.73 36.92
C ALA A 12 -1.05 -4.39 36.15
N GLY A 13 -0.06 -3.52 36.38
CA GLY A 13 0.13 -2.26 35.65
C GLY A 13 0.83 -2.41 34.29
N SER A 14 1.53 -3.53 34.07
CA SER A 14 2.20 -3.87 32.80
C SER A 14 1.30 -4.64 31.82
N ILE A 15 0.05 -4.95 32.21
CA ILE A 15 -1.00 -5.34 31.26
C ILE A 15 -1.72 -4.07 30.82
N GLN A 16 -0.97 -3.15 30.21
CA GLN A 16 -1.56 -2.16 29.32
C GLN A 16 -1.33 -2.65 27.90
N ASP A 17 -2.23 -3.50 27.42
CA ASP A 17 -2.45 -3.73 25.98
C ASP A 17 -3.88 -4.24 25.78
N VAL A 18 -4.85 -3.41 26.17
CA VAL A 18 -6.30 -3.63 25.92
C VAL A 18 -6.81 -2.78 24.75
N LEU A 19 -5.93 -2.10 24.00
CA LEU A 19 -6.33 -1.22 22.88
C LEU A 19 -5.50 -1.37 21.60
N ALA A 20 -4.68 -2.43 21.49
CA ALA A 20 -4.11 -2.83 20.20
C ALA A 20 -5.15 -3.48 19.27
N GLU A 21 -6.33 -3.79 19.82
CA GLU A 21 -7.55 -4.04 19.07
C GLU A 21 -8.07 -2.69 18.56
N ASP A 22 -7.87 -2.38 17.26
CA ASP A 22 -8.87 -1.80 16.33
C ASP A 22 -8.25 -1.05 15.13
N ILE A 23 -7.06 -0.41 15.23
CA ILE A 23 -6.48 0.31 14.06
C ILE A 23 -5.92 -0.65 13.00
N THR A 24 -5.30 -1.75 13.43
CA THR A 24 -4.74 -2.77 12.52
C THR A 24 -5.82 -3.52 11.76
N ASP A 25 -7.04 -3.63 12.29
CA ASP A 25 -8.17 -4.23 11.59
C ASP A 25 -8.82 -3.23 10.61
N ILE A 26 -8.90 -1.95 10.97
CA ILE A 26 -9.42 -0.88 10.09
C ILE A 26 -8.56 -0.68 8.83
N LEU A 27 -7.23 -0.74 8.97
CA LEU A 27 -6.30 -0.57 7.83
C LEU A 27 -5.86 -1.90 7.21
N LYS A 28 -6.56 -2.99 7.52
CA LYS A 28 -6.22 -4.31 7.02
C LYS A 28 -6.42 -4.38 5.51
N PRO A 29 -5.38 -4.72 4.73
CA PRO A 29 -5.52 -4.86 3.30
C PRO A 29 -6.35 -6.09 2.94
N VAL A 30 -7.25 -5.94 1.96
CA VAL A 30 -8.06 -7.02 1.41
C VAL A 30 -7.69 -7.27 -0.06
N PRO A 31 -7.91 -8.48 -0.59
CA PRO A 31 -7.61 -8.77 -2.00
C PRO A 31 -8.33 -7.79 -2.95
N ILE A 32 -7.62 -7.31 -3.98
CA ILE A 32 -8.14 -6.39 -5.01
C ILE A 32 -9.21 -7.07 -5.88
N LYS A 33 -9.18 -8.40 -5.96
CA LYS A 33 -10.07 -9.20 -6.83
C LYS A 33 -11.52 -9.00 -6.41
N ASN A 34 -12.38 -8.68 -7.38
CA ASN A 34 -13.81 -8.41 -7.19
C ASN A 34 -14.12 -7.22 -6.25
N SER A 35 -13.18 -6.29 -6.10
CA SER A 35 -13.39 -5.07 -5.30
C SER A 35 -13.88 -3.91 -6.16
N GLU A 36 -14.25 -2.80 -5.51
CA GLU A 36 -14.59 -1.53 -6.17
C GLU A 36 -13.39 -0.91 -6.93
N TYR A 37 -12.17 -1.30 -6.54
CA TYR A 37 -10.95 -0.94 -7.22
C TYR A 37 -10.41 -2.10 -8.06
N GLN A 38 -9.78 -1.74 -9.17
CA GLN A 38 -8.93 -2.64 -9.95
C GLN A 38 -7.64 -1.90 -10.28
N PHE A 39 -6.53 -2.62 -10.42
CA PHE A 39 -5.33 -2.02 -10.97
C PHE A 39 -4.62 -2.98 -11.93
N HIS A 40 -3.81 -2.38 -12.78
CA HIS A 40 -2.76 -3.02 -13.53
C HIS A 40 -1.45 -2.30 -13.22
N LEU A 41 -0.44 -3.07 -12.83
CA LEU A 41 0.93 -2.59 -12.64
C LEU A 41 1.81 -3.22 -13.71
N GLN A 42 2.54 -2.38 -14.43
CA GLN A 42 3.69 -2.79 -15.25
C GLN A 42 4.98 -2.31 -14.58
N VAL A 43 5.97 -3.19 -14.49
CA VAL A 43 7.28 -2.94 -13.92
C VAL A 43 8.32 -3.13 -15.02
N THR A 44 9.09 -2.09 -15.30
CA THR A 44 10.22 -2.13 -16.24
C THR A 44 11.52 -2.09 -15.45
N LEU A 45 12.32 -3.15 -15.58
CA LEU A 45 13.66 -3.26 -15.00
C LEU A 45 14.72 -3.00 -16.07
N ARG A 46 15.67 -2.11 -15.76
CA ARG A 46 16.83 -1.80 -16.59
C ARG A 46 18.11 -1.89 -15.79
N ASP A 47 19.21 -2.23 -16.46
CA ASP A 47 20.54 -2.18 -15.85
C ASP A 47 21.06 -0.72 -15.71
N ALA A 48 22.27 -0.59 -15.19
CA ALA A 48 22.95 0.68 -14.99
C ALA A 48 23.20 1.47 -16.29
N ASP A 49 23.34 0.78 -17.43
CA ASP A 49 23.53 1.37 -18.76
C ASP A 49 22.19 1.71 -19.44
N GLY A 50 21.06 1.40 -18.79
CA GLY A 50 19.71 1.65 -19.27
C GLY A 50 19.19 0.58 -20.24
N MET A 51 19.90 -0.53 -20.44
CA MET A 51 19.41 -1.64 -21.25
C MET A 51 18.27 -2.36 -20.54
N LEU A 52 17.32 -2.86 -21.33
CA LEU A 52 16.15 -3.55 -20.80
C LEU A 52 16.54 -4.95 -20.30
N ILE A 53 16.29 -5.20 -19.01
CA ILE A 53 16.42 -6.55 -18.44
C ILE A 53 15.09 -7.29 -18.55
N SER A 54 14.00 -6.67 -18.07
CA SER A 54 12.68 -7.30 -18.08
C SER A 54 11.52 -6.32 -18.01
N VAL A 55 10.35 -6.79 -18.44
CA VAL A 55 9.05 -6.15 -18.19
C VAL A 55 8.15 -7.19 -17.54
N THR A 56 7.56 -6.85 -16.41
CA THR A 56 6.66 -7.72 -15.65
C THR A 56 5.34 -7.00 -15.39
N GLU A 57 4.23 -7.71 -15.48
CA GLU A 57 2.90 -7.14 -15.29
C GLU A 57 2.08 -7.94 -14.27
N THR A 58 1.19 -7.25 -13.55
CA THR A 58 0.28 -7.87 -12.59
C THR A 58 -1.00 -7.08 -12.42
N THR A 59 -2.09 -7.80 -12.19
CA THR A 59 -3.37 -7.24 -11.74
C THR A 59 -3.78 -7.81 -10.38
N ASN A 60 -2.88 -8.57 -9.74
CA ASN A 60 -3.15 -9.25 -8.48
C ASN A 60 -2.49 -8.51 -7.32
N GLY A 61 -3.19 -8.44 -6.20
CA GLY A 61 -2.77 -7.63 -5.09
C GLY A 61 -3.84 -7.39 -4.06
N TYR A 62 -3.57 -6.38 -3.25
CA TYR A 62 -4.40 -5.96 -2.14
C TYR A 62 -4.53 -4.44 -2.13
N TYR A 63 -5.57 -3.97 -1.47
CA TYR A 63 -5.76 -2.55 -1.17
C TYR A 63 -6.41 -2.41 0.21
N ILE A 64 -6.36 -1.20 0.76
CA ILE A 64 -7.05 -0.88 2.02
C ILE A 64 -8.49 -0.42 1.68
N PRO A 65 -9.56 -1.15 2.09
CA PRO A 65 -10.94 -0.79 1.80
C PRO A 65 -11.47 0.26 2.78
N HIS A 66 -10.88 1.46 2.73
CA HIS A 66 -11.20 2.55 3.65
C HIS A 66 -11.22 3.90 2.93
N LYS A 67 -11.93 4.88 3.48
CA LYS A 67 -12.06 6.26 2.94
C LYS A 67 -10.72 6.96 2.68
N ILE A 68 -9.64 6.49 3.31
CA ILE A 68 -8.28 6.98 3.05
C ILE A 68 -7.84 6.66 1.62
N THR A 69 -8.19 5.48 1.08
CA THR A 69 -7.91 5.09 -0.30
C THR A 69 -8.69 5.98 -1.27
N ASP A 70 -9.96 6.28 -0.98
CA ASP A 70 -10.76 7.20 -1.79
C ASP A 70 -10.15 8.60 -1.81
N LYS A 71 -9.77 9.13 -0.64
CA LYS A 71 -9.08 10.41 -0.54
C LYS A 71 -7.76 10.41 -1.32
N ALA A 72 -6.96 9.35 -1.19
CA ALA A 72 -5.72 9.24 -1.95
C ALA A 72 -5.97 9.22 -3.45
N PHE A 73 -6.98 8.47 -3.89
CA PHE A 73 -7.38 8.39 -5.29
C PHE A 73 -7.85 9.74 -5.83
N ASP A 74 -8.62 10.48 -5.05
CA ASP A 74 -9.20 11.76 -5.45
C ASP A 74 -8.19 12.92 -5.50
N TYR A 75 -7.20 12.91 -4.60
CA TYR A 75 -6.30 14.07 -4.43
C TYR A 75 -4.85 13.81 -4.85
N HIS A 76 -4.38 12.56 -4.94
CA HIS A 76 -2.95 12.28 -5.08
C HIS A 76 -2.53 11.55 -6.37
N PHE A 77 -3.43 10.91 -7.11
CA PHE A 77 -3.07 10.14 -8.32
C PHE A 77 -3.22 10.89 -9.64
N GLY A 78 -3.39 12.21 -9.59
CA GLY A 78 -3.37 13.07 -10.77
C GLY A 78 -4.66 13.08 -11.57
N LYS A 79 -4.53 13.14 -12.90
CA LYS A 79 -5.67 13.35 -13.80
C LYS A 79 -6.54 12.09 -13.90
N LYS A 80 -7.82 12.26 -13.59
CA LYS A 80 -8.85 11.22 -13.72
C LYS A 80 -9.50 11.26 -15.11
N GLU A 81 -9.76 10.08 -15.65
CA GLU A 81 -10.49 9.86 -16.90
C GLU A 81 -11.70 8.97 -16.62
N ILE A 82 -12.82 9.23 -17.30
CA ILE A 82 -13.99 8.35 -17.26
C ILE A 82 -13.87 7.36 -18.42
N VAL A 83 -13.87 6.07 -18.10
CA VAL A 83 -13.81 5.00 -19.09
C VAL A 83 -14.97 4.03 -18.90
N VAL A 84 -15.38 3.36 -19.97
CA VAL A 84 -16.40 2.32 -19.94
C VAL A 84 -15.78 1.02 -20.40
N VAL A 85 -15.84 0.00 -19.55
CA VAL A 85 -15.36 -1.36 -19.85
C VAL A 85 -16.50 -2.30 -19.49
N ASP A 86 -16.91 -3.16 -20.42
CA ASP A 86 -18.00 -4.13 -20.23
C ASP A 86 -19.28 -3.50 -19.64
N ASN A 87 -19.67 -2.35 -20.17
CA ASN A 87 -20.82 -1.54 -19.72
C ASN A 87 -20.73 -0.98 -18.30
N ILE A 88 -19.61 -1.14 -17.60
CA ILE A 88 -19.33 -0.56 -16.28
C ILE A 88 -18.52 0.72 -16.47
N LYS A 89 -18.92 1.80 -15.78
CA LYS A 89 -18.19 3.07 -15.77
C LYS A 89 -17.13 3.05 -14.68
N TYR A 90 -15.95 3.58 -14.98
CA TYR A 90 -14.85 3.72 -14.04
C TYR A 90 -14.26 5.13 -14.09
N GLU A 91 -13.79 5.61 -12.94
CA GLU A 91 -12.71 6.59 -12.90
C GLU A 91 -11.39 5.85 -13.04
N LYS A 92 -10.56 6.29 -13.97
CA LYS A 92 -9.24 5.73 -14.25
C LYS A 92 -8.18 6.80 -13.97
N VAL A 93 -7.11 6.39 -13.30
CA VAL A 93 -5.84 7.13 -13.22
C VAL A 93 -4.73 6.28 -13.81
N GLN A 94 -3.74 6.95 -14.40
CA GLN A 94 -2.52 6.29 -14.86
C GLN A 94 -1.32 7.20 -14.61
N PHE A 95 -0.27 6.64 -14.02
CA PHE A 95 0.96 7.38 -13.75
C PHE A 95 2.17 6.45 -13.75
N THR A 96 3.35 7.04 -13.98
CA THR A 96 4.63 6.34 -14.03
C THR A 96 5.56 6.93 -13.00
N GLU A 97 6.26 6.09 -12.25
CA GLU A 97 7.19 6.51 -11.21
C GLU A 97 8.49 5.71 -11.28
N LYS A 98 9.61 6.37 -10.98
CA LYS A 98 10.85 5.68 -10.69
C LYS A 98 10.75 5.12 -9.29
N TYR A 99 10.86 3.80 -9.16
CA TYR A 99 10.72 3.13 -7.88
C TYR A 99 12.06 3.07 -7.15
N SER A 100 12.08 3.48 -5.89
CA SER A 100 13.28 3.39 -5.06
C SER A 100 13.54 1.94 -4.65
N VAL A 101 14.75 1.46 -4.91
CA VAL A 101 15.18 0.12 -4.49
C VAL A 101 15.75 0.21 -3.08
N ASP A 102 15.10 -0.45 -2.15
CA ASP A 102 15.48 -0.57 -0.74
C ASP A 102 16.11 -1.93 -0.41
N LEU A 103 15.81 -2.95 -1.21
CA LEU A 103 16.23 -4.32 -1.01
C LEU A 103 16.74 -4.93 -2.32
N PRO A 104 17.70 -5.88 -2.28
CA PRO A 104 18.21 -6.57 -3.48
C PRO A 104 17.17 -7.50 -4.14
N LEU A 105 16.00 -7.61 -3.53
CA LEU A 105 14.89 -8.45 -3.97
C LEU A 105 13.56 -7.73 -3.76
N LYS A 106 12.67 -7.80 -4.76
CA LYS A 106 11.28 -7.35 -4.64
C LYS A 106 10.28 -8.44 -5.08
N LEU A 107 9.27 -8.64 -4.24
CA LEU A 107 8.09 -9.48 -4.52
C LEU A 107 6.79 -8.67 -4.65
N MET A 108 6.81 -7.43 -4.16
CA MET A 108 5.64 -6.57 -4.12
C MET A 108 6.04 -5.11 -4.37
N PHE A 109 5.18 -4.41 -5.10
CA PHE A 109 5.27 -2.97 -5.27
C PHE A 109 4.12 -2.30 -4.52
N PHE A 110 4.43 -1.20 -3.87
CA PHE A 110 3.50 -0.50 -3.00
C PHE A 110 3.26 0.93 -3.48
N ILE A 111 2.04 1.41 -3.29
CA ILE A 111 1.75 2.84 -3.25
C ILE A 111 1.59 3.19 -1.76
N PRO A 112 2.65 3.72 -1.11
CA PRO A 112 2.58 4.10 0.29
C PRO A 112 1.80 5.41 0.48
N GLY A 113 1.16 5.56 1.63
CA GLY A 113 0.57 6.80 2.10
C GLY A 113 0.92 7.00 3.57
N ILE A 114 1.29 8.24 3.93
CA ILE A 114 1.49 8.64 5.31
C ILE A 114 0.16 9.16 5.83
N LEU A 115 -0.42 8.46 6.79
CA LEU A 115 -1.74 8.78 7.36
C LEU A 115 -1.57 9.48 8.69
N GLU A 116 -2.25 10.62 8.86
CA GLU A 116 -2.39 11.26 10.16
C GLU A 116 -3.59 10.67 10.89
N VAL A 117 -3.34 10.05 12.04
CA VAL A 117 -4.36 9.40 12.87
C VAL A 117 -4.40 10.10 14.23
N SER A 118 -5.56 10.66 14.57
CA SER A 118 -5.78 11.30 15.88
C SER A 118 -6.57 10.38 16.81
N TYR A 119 -6.10 10.24 18.05
CA TYR A 119 -6.79 9.53 19.12
C TYR A 119 -6.77 10.38 20.39
N GLY A 120 -7.93 10.95 20.74
CA GLY A 120 -8.02 11.91 21.84
C GLY A 120 -7.13 13.14 21.59
N PRO A 121 -6.23 13.50 22.52
CA PRO A 121 -5.32 14.65 22.34
C PRO A 121 -4.07 14.32 21.50
N GLU A 122 -3.83 13.05 21.17
CA GLU A 122 -2.62 12.62 20.46
C GLU A 122 -2.86 12.49 18.97
N THR A 123 -1.84 12.80 18.18
CA THR A 123 -1.83 12.61 16.73
C THR A 123 -0.54 11.92 16.33
N VAL A 124 -0.67 10.83 15.58
CA VAL A 124 0.44 9.99 15.14
C VAL A 124 0.42 9.85 13.61
N LEU A 125 1.61 9.75 13.03
CA LEU A 125 1.77 9.43 11.60
C LEU A 125 1.95 7.92 11.45
N VAL A 126 1.18 7.32 10.54
CA VAL A 126 1.17 5.89 10.27
C VAL A 126 1.45 5.66 8.80
N ASP A 127 2.48 4.86 8.49
CA ASP A 127 2.74 4.40 7.12
C ASP A 127 1.74 3.31 6.74
N ALA A 128 1.05 3.49 5.62
CA ALA A 128 0.08 2.53 5.10
C ALA A 128 0.31 2.26 3.61
N ASN A 129 0.35 1.00 3.22
CA ASN A 129 0.45 0.62 1.80
C ASN A 129 -0.96 0.54 1.20
N ILE A 130 -1.40 1.65 0.59
CA ILE A 130 -2.75 1.85 0.04
C ILE A 130 -3.07 0.81 -1.04
N PHE A 131 -2.14 0.61 -1.97
CA PHE A 131 -2.18 -0.46 -2.98
C PHE A 131 -0.92 -1.30 -2.89
N GLN A 132 -1.08 -2.60 -3.04
CA GLN A 132 -0.01 -3.58 -2.90
C GLN A 132 -0.11 -4.58 -4.06
N ALA A 133 0.82 -4.52 -5.01
CA ALA A 133 0.80 -5.37 -6.19
C ALA A 133 1.83 -6.49 -6.09
N PHE A 134 1.38 -7.73 -6.27
CA PHE A 134 2.26 -8.89 -6.29
C PHE A 134 2.88 -9.09 -7.67
N THR A 135 4.21 -9.13 -7.73
CA THR A 135 4.94 -9.46 -8.96
C THR A 135 5.72 -10.76 -8.80
N PRO A 136 5.96 -11.51 -9.89
CA PRO A 136 7.04 -12.48 -9.94
C PRO A 136 8.35 -11.92 -9.34
N PHE A 137 9.13 -12.81 -8.73
CA PHE A 137 10.40 -12.49 -8.07
C PHE A 137 11.36 -11.77 -9.03
N VAL A 138 11.87 -10.60 -8.63
CA VAL A 138 12.86 -9.83 -9.39
C VAL A 138 14.14 -9.68 -8.57
N TYR A 139 15.26 -10.23 -9.07
CA TYR A 139 16.59 -9.98 -8.52
C TYR A 139 17.12 -8.64 -9.04
N LEU A 140 17.70 -7.83 -8.16
CA LEU A 140 18.15 -6.48 -8.47
C LEU A 140 19.67 -6.40 -8.35
N GLU A 141 20.33 -6.01 -9.43
CA GLU A 141 21.75 -5.69 -9.43
C GLU A 141 21.99 -4.28 -8.90
N GLU A 142 23.21 -4.01 -8.44
CA GLU A 142 23.62 -2.68 -8.01
C GLU A 142 23.40 -1.67 -9.15
N ASN A 143 22.76 -0.53 -8.83
CA ASN A 143 22.38 0.52 -9.80
C ASN A 143 21.28 0.15 -10.81
N SER A 144 20.57 -0.97 -10.63
CA SER A 144 19.37 -1.26 -11.41
C SER A 144 18.34 -0.14 -11.30
N VAL A 145 17.70 0.19 -12.43
CA VAL A 145 16.64 1.20 -12.49
C VAL A 145 15.30 0.50 -12.68
N ILE A 146 14.38 0.76 -11.74
CA ILE A 146 13.01 0.27 -11.83
C ILE A 146 12.07 1.44 -12.11
N ASN A 147 11.22 1.29 -13.13
CA ASN A 147 10.09 2.17 -13.36
C ASN A 147 8.79 1.37 -13.26
N THR A 148 7.83 1.91 -12.52
CA THR A 148 6.49 1.35 -12.40
C THR A 148 5.51 2.19 -13.19
N GLN A 149 4.54 1.56 -13.85
CA GLN A 149 3.38 2.22 -14.41
C GLN A 149 2.14 1.62 -13.78
N TRP A 150 1.45 2.43 -12.98
CA TRP A 150 0.19 2.06 -12.35
C TRP A 150 -0.97 2.55 -13.22
N THR A 151 -1.94 1.70 -13.44
CA THR A 151 -3.26 2.06 -13.98
C THR A 151 -4.30 1.58 -12.99
N ILE A 152 -5.03 2.49 -12.36
CA ILE A 152 -5.99 2.17 -11.29
C ILE A 152 -7.37 2.62 -11.74
N PHE A 153 -8.35 1.74 -11.57
CA PHE A 153 -9.75 1.95 -11.86
C PHE A 153 -10.55 1.93 -10.56
N ARG A 154 -11.47 2.88 -10.40
CA ARG A 154 -12.50 2.90 -9.36
C ARG A 154 -13.86 2.81 -10.03
N MET A 155 -14.66 1.80 -9.68
CA MET A 155 -16.00 1.62 -10.22
C MET A 155 -16.90 2.80 -9.83
N LEU A 156 -17.64 3.33 -10.80
CA LEU A 156 -18.68 4.34 -10.56
C LEU A 156 -20.03 3.64 -10.48
N ASN A 157 -20.55 3.53 -9.26
CA ASN A 157 -21.90 3.04 -8.99
C ASN A 157 -22.96 4.12 -9.18
#